data_AF-A0AAU6BNP6-F1
#
_entry.id   AF-A0AAU6BNP6-F1
#
_cell.length_a   1.000
_cell.length_b   1.000
_cell.length_c   1.000
_cell.angle_alpha   90.00
_cell.angle_beta   90.00
_cell.angle_gamma   90.00
#
_symmetry.space_group_name_H-M   'P 1'
#
loop_
_entity.id
_entity.type
_entity.pdbx_description
1 polymer ?
#
loop_
_entity_poly.entity_id
_entity_poly.type
_entity_poly.pdbx_seq_one_letter_code
_entity_poly.pdbx_strand_id
1 'polypeptide(L)'
;MAITLTDQDKNTLRTAAYGAVTLLSAAGAVAGSPHRIATQGSLALSSATGQVGHVLAENSKIAHLDGKSVAEIADHVLPALTSAMSLLTKQDPAEADNFRSTVLVAVEAAVRPKKGEPSPVMAEMVRKITAALDAA
;
A
#
# COMPACT_ATOMS: atom_id res chain seq x y z
N MET A 1 15.05 -15.82 9.36
CA MET A 1 15.19 -16.82 8.29
C MET A 1 14.76 -16.13 7.00
N ALA A 2 15.40 -16.39 5.85
CA ALA A 2 15.02 -15.71 4.61
C ALA A 2 13.67 -16.26 4.12
N ILE A 3 12.69 -15.38 3.94
CA ILE A 3 11.39 -15.75 3.39
C ILE A 3 11.54 -16.05 1.89
N THR A 4 11.05 -17.21 1.44
CA THR A 4 11.10 -17.62 0.03
C THR A 4 9.92 -17.03 -0.72
N LEU A 5 9.97 -15.73 -1.00
CA LEU A 5 8.96 -15.05 -1.81
C LEU A 5 9.16 -15.36 -3.29
N THR A 6 8.15 -15.97 -3.91
CA THR A 6 8.14 -16.18 -5.37
C THR A 6 7.96 -14.84 -6.09
N ASP A 7 8.28 -14.78 -7.38
CA ASP A 7 8.06 -13.56 -8.16
C ASP A 7 6.57 -13.15 -8.20
N GLN A 8 5.66 -14.12 -8.11
CA GLN A 8 4.24 -13.87 -7.95
C GLN A 8 3.93 -13.20 -6.60
N ASP A 9 4.46 -13.71 -5.50
CA ASP A 9 4.24 -13.14 -4.17
C ASP A 9 4.81 -11.72 -4.09
N LYS A 10 6.02 -11.51 -4.61
CA LYS A 10 6.66 -10.20 -4.70
C LYS A 10 5.78 -9.21 -5.47
N ASN A 11 5.19 -9.64 -6.58
CA ASN A 11 4.26 -8.82 -7.35
C ASN A 11 2.98 -8.50 -6.55
N THR A 12 2.41 -9.46 -5.82
CA THR A 12 1.26 -9.22 -4.93
C THR A 12 1.59 -8.19 -3.85
N LEU A 13 2.74 -8.31 -3.18
CA LEU A 13 3.19 -7.36 -2.16
C LEU A 13 3.35 -5.94 -2.73
N ARG A 14 3.94 -5.81 -3.92
CA ARG A 14 4.10 -4.51 -4.59
C ARG A 14 2.76 -3.91 -5.00
N THR A 15 1.90 -4.70 -5.63
CA THR A 15 0.55 -4.25 -6.04
C THR A 15 -0.26 -3.81 -4.82
N ALA A 16 -0.16 -4.52 -3.70
CA ALA A 16 -0.79 -4.12 -2.45
C ALA A 16 -0.25 -2.79 -1.92
N ALA A 17 1.08 -2.67 -1.75
CA ALA A 17 1.70 -1.50 -1.14
C ALA A 17 1.59 -0.24 -2.02
N TYR A 18 2.03 -0.32 -3.28
CA TYR A 18 1.96 0.81 -4.20
C TYR A 18 0.52 1.08 -4.65
N GLY A 19 -0.33 0.05 -4.74
CA GLY A 19 -1.74 0.22 -5.01
C GLY A 19 -2.48 0.96 -3.90
N ALA A 20 -2.11 0.76 -2.63
CA ALA A 20 -2.67 1.53 -1.51
C ALA A 20 -2.34 3.04 -1.65
N VAL A 21 -1.12 3.37 -2.04
CA VAL A 21 -0.69 4.75 -2.31
C VAL A 21 -1.43 5.33 -3.53
N THR A 22 -1.59 4.56 -4.59
CA THR A 22 -2.34 4.96 -5.79
C THR A 22 -3.83 5.17 -5.48
N LEU A 23 -4.44 4.30 -4.66
CA LEU A 23 -5.82 4.45 -4.20
C LEU A 23 -6.00 5.75 -3.42
N LEU A 24 -5.08 6.09 -2.52
CA LEU A 24 -5.09 7.35 -1.79
C LEU A 24 -4.86 8.56 -2.69
N SER A 25 -3.98 8.43 -3.69
CA SER A 25 -3.74 9.47 -4.69
C SER A 25 -5.02 9.75 -5.48
N ALA A 26 -5.71 8.71 -5.95
CA ALA A 26 -6.98 8.81 -6.66
C ALA A 26 -8.10 9.39 -5.77
N ALA A 27 -8.20 8.95 -4.51
CA ALA A 27 -9.13 9.50 -3.52
C ALA A 27 -8.80 10.96 -3.14
N GLY A 28 -7.52 11.34 -3.20
CA GLY A 28 -7.03 12.68 -2.96
C GLY A 28 -7.03 13.58 -4.20
N ALA A 29 -7.43 13.08 -5.37
CA ALA A 29 -7.56 13.88 -6.59
C ALA A 29 -8.58 15.01 -6.41
N VAL A 30 -9.72 14.72 -5.76
CA VAL A 30 -10.71 15.73 -5.32
C VAL A 30 -10.15 16.73 -4.31
N ALA A 31 -9.06 16.38 -3.65
CA ALA A 31 -8.37 17.21 -2.67
C ALA A 31 -7.27 18.11 -3.32
N GLY A 32 -6.97 17.93 -4.61
CA GLY A 32 -6.17 18.87 -5.40
C GLY A 32 -4.66 18.61 -5.47
N SER A 33 -4.12 17.52 -4.90
CA SER A 33 -2.69 17.20 -5.04
C SER A 33 -2.37 15.69 -5.07
N PRO A 34 -2.93 14.93 -6.02
CA PRO A 34 -2.69 13.48 -6.16
C PRO A 34 -1.20 13.13 -6.32
N HIS A 35 -0.47 13.91 -7.13
CA HIS A 35 0.97 13.69 -7.35
C HIS A 35 1.79 13.75 -6.05
N ARG A 36 1.47 14.68 -5.13
CA ARG A 36 2.19 14.76 -3.84
C ARG A 36 1.89 13.56 -2.95
N ILE A 37 0.65 13.11 -2.93
CA ILE A 37 0.21 11.93 -2.16
C ILE A 37 0.98 10.70 -2.65
N ALA A 38 1.05 10.51 -3.97
CA ALA A 38 1.83 9.43 -4.57
C ALA A 38 3.32 9.53 -4.20
N THR A 39 3.94 10.71 -4.34
CA THR A 39 5.36 10.90 -4.00
C THR A 39 5.66 10.62 -2.52
N GLN A 40 4.86 11.17 -1.60
CA GLN A 40 5.10 10.98 -0.16
C GLN A 40 4.85 9.54 0.27
N GLY A 41 3.78 8.90 -0.25
CA GLY A 41 3.51 7.50 0.01
C GLY A 41 4.63 6.58 -0.51
N SER A 42 5.11 6.78 -1.75
CA SER A 42 6.20 5.99 -2.32
C SER A 42 7.54 6.20 -1.61
N LEU A 43 7.83 7.43 -1.15
CA LEU A 43 9.02 7.71 -0.33
C LEU A 43 8.98 6.95 1.00
N ALA A 44 7.81 6.93 1.64
CA ALA A 44 7.62 6.18 2.88
C ALA A 44 7.72 4.66 2.64
N LEU A 45 7.18 4.12 1.55
CA LEU A 45 7.40 2.72 1.16
C LEU A 45 8.89 2.41 0.95
N SER A 46 9.68 3.37 0.48
CA SER A 46 11.13 3.21 0.31
C SER A 46 11.90 3.17 1.63
N SER A 47 11.27 3.54 2.75
CA SER A 47 11.87 3.40 4.09
C SER A 47 11.69 2.00 4.70
N ALA A 48 10.97 1.12 4.00
CA ALA A 48 10.81 -0.28 4.39
C ALA A 48 12.17 -0.98 4.54
N THR A 49 12.28 -1.80 5.57
CA THR A 49 13.49 -2.59 5.85
C THR A 49 13.19 -4.09 5.74
N GLY A 50 14.21 -4.93 5.92
CA GLY A 50 14.02 -6.39 5.87
C GLY A 50 13.74 -6.91 4.45
N GLN A 51 13.16 -8.10 4.37
CA GLN A 51 12.88 -8.73 3.08
C GLN A 51 11.80 -7.96 2.32
N VAL A 52 10.78 -7.44 3.02
CA VAL A 52 9.75 -6.58 2.44
C VAL A 52 10.38 -5.35 1.78
N GLY A 53 11.35 -4.69 2.43
CA GLY A 53 12.06 -3.56 1.85
C GLY A 53 12.79 -3.90 0.55
N HIS A 54 13.47 -5.04 0.49
CA HIS A 54 14.10 -5.52 -0.74
C HIS A 54 13.09 -5.77 -1.86
N VAL A 55 11.93 -6.34 -1.53
CA VAL A 55 10.86 -6.56 -2.51
C VAL A 55 10.30 -5.23 -3.01
N LEU A 56 10.04 -4.27 -2.13
CA LEU A 56 9.49 -2.96 -2.51
C LEU A 56 10.49 -2.08 -3.28
N ALA A 57 11.78 -2.24 -3.03
CA ALA A 57 12.86 -1.55 -3.75
C ALA A 57 13.14 -2.11 -5.14
N GLU A 58 12.75 -3.37 -5.40
CA GLU A 58 12.91 -3.98 -6.72
C GLU A 58 12.00 -3.27 -7.73
N ASN A 59 12.63 -2.62 -8.71
CA ASN A 59 11.95 -1.72 -9.64
C ASN A 59 11.26 -2.52 -10.75
N SER A 60 10.10 -3.10 -10.43
CA SER A 60 9.25 -3.83 -11.37
C SER A 60 8.02 -3.00 -11.73
N LYS A 61 7.63 -3.01 -13.02
CA LYS A 61 6.39 -2.37 -13.48
C LYS A 61 5.22 -3.01 -12.74
N ILE A 62 4.49 -2.22 -11.96
CA ILE A 62 3.28 -2.68 -11.31
C ILE A 62 2.17 -2.65 -12.37
N ALA A 63 1.91 -3.81 -12.96
CA ALA A 63 0.79 -3.97 -13.88
C ALA A 63 -0.53 -3.87 -13.11
N HIS A 64 -1.59 -3.35 -13.74
CA HIS A 64 -2.97 -3.26 -13.20
C HIS A 64 -3.26 -2.13 -12.19
N LEU A 65 -2.46 -1.07 -12.14
CA LEU A 65 -2.85 0.16 -11.41
C LEU A 65 -3.56 1.21 -12.30
N ASP A 66 -3.86 0.89 -13.56
CA ASP A 66 -4.53 1.77 -14.53
C ASP A 66 -6.07 1.83 -14.35
N GLY A 67 -6.56 1.68 -13.12
CA GLY A 67 -7.99 1.77 -12.83
C GLY A 67 -8.53 3.16 -13.21
N LYS A 68 -9.65 3.21 -13.94
CA LYS A 68 -10.27 4.47 -14.38
C LYS A 68 -10.99 5.19 -13.24
N SER A 69 -11.20 4.50 -12.12
CA SER A 69 -11.91 5.01 -10.95
C SER A 69 -11.30 4.51 -9.63
N VAL A 70 -11.55 5.26 -8.55
CA VAL A 70 -11.17 4.88 -7.18
C VAL A 70 -11.76 3.52 -6.79
N ALA A 71 -12.96 3.19 -7.28
CA ALA A 71 -13.62 1.92 -7.00
C ALA A 71 -12.87 0.74 -7.63
N GLU A 72 -12.55 0.81 -8.92
CA GLU A 72 -11.78 -0.25 -9.60
C GLU A 72 -10.41 -0.47 -8.95
N ILE A 73 -9.73 0.61 -8.55
CA ILE A 73 -8.46 0.50 -7.83
C ILE A 73 -8.68 -0.19 -6.48
N ALA A 74 -9.73 0.17 -5.72
CA ALA A 74 -10.03 -0.45 -4.43
C ALA A 74 -10.34 -1.95 -4.57
N ASP A 75 -11.09 -2.33 -5.60
CA ASP A 75 -11.48 -3.73 -5.86
C ASP A 75 -10.28 -4.63 -6.18
N HIS A 76 -9.20 -4.07 -6.74
CA HIS A 76 -7.95 -4.81 -6.97
C HIS A 76 -7.00 -4.75 -5.77
N VAL A 77 -6.89 -3.60 -5.10
CA VAL A 77 -5.88 -3.35 -4.07
C VAL A 77 -6.27 -3.94 -2.71
N LEU A 78 -7.53 -3.84 -2.30
CA LEU A 78 -7.95 -4.34 -0.98
C LEU A 78 -7.77 -5.86 -0.86
N PRO A 79 -8.19 -6.69 -1.85
CA PRO A 79 -7.92 -8.13 -1.81
C PRO A 79 -6.42 -8.45 -1.91
N ALA A 80 -5.64 -7.63 -2.63
CA ALA A 80 -4.19 -7.80 -2.72
C ALA A 80 -3.49 -7.55 -1.37
N LEU A 81 -3.93 -6.54 -0.60
CA LEU A 81 -3.43 -6.26 0.75
C LEU A 81 -3.69 -7.44 1.70
N THR A 82 -4.92 -7.97 1.72
CA THR A 82 -5.26 -9.13 2.55
C THR A 82 -4.46 -10.36 2.12
N SER A 83 -4.33 -10.60 0.81
CA SER A 83 -3.54 -11.71 0.29
C SER A 83 -2.05 -11.60 0.66
N ALA A 84 -1.46 -10.41 0.55
CA ALA A 84 -0.08 -10.15 0.94
C ALA A 84 0.14 -10.39 2.44
N MET A 85 -0.77 -9.92 3.29
CA MET A 85 -0.71 -10.17 4.73
C MET A 85 -0.85 -11.67 5.05
N SER A 86 -1.84 -12.37 4.47
CA SER A 86 -2.00 -13.81 4.71
C SER A 86 -0.81 -14.63 4.20
N LEU A 87 -0.15 -14.21 3.11
CA LEU A 87 1.08 -14.84 2.62
C LEU A 87 2.24 -14.62 3.60
N LEU A 88 2.45 -13.38 4.05
CA LEU A 88 3.51 -13.04 4.99
C LEU A 88 3.29 -13.71 6.34
N THR A 89 2.09 -13.66 6.92
CA THR A 89 1.77 -14.30 8.21
C THR A 89 2.04 -15.80 8.20
N LYS A 90 1.81 -16.49 7.07
CA LYS A 90 2.08 -17.93 6.92
C LYS A 90 3.58 -18.24 6.87
N GLN A 91 4.40 -17.33 6.35
CA GLN A 91 5.82 -17.57 6.16
C GLN A 91 6.65 -17.00 7.32
N ASP A 92 6.44 -15.73 7.66
CA ASP A 92 7.09 -15.03 8.76
C ASP A 92 6.17 -13.92 9.32
N PRO A 93 5.55 -14.14 10.50
CA PRO A 93 4.72 -13.13 11.16
C PRO A 93 5.44 -11.79 11.42
N ALA A 94 6.76 -11.81 11.65
CA ALA A 94 7.50 -10.58 11.89
C ALA A 94 7.61 -9.72 10.62
N GLU A 95 7.70 -10.36 9.45
CA GLU A 95 7.70 -9.66 8.17
C GLU A 95 6.28 -9.21 7.76
N ALA A 96 5.24 -9.91 8.21
CA ALA A 96 3.86 -9.44 8.11
C ALA A 96 3.66 -8.14 8.91
N ASP A 97 4.15 -8.09 10.15
CA ASP A 97 4.11 -6.88 10.98
C ASP A 97 4.92 -5.73 10.37
N ASN A 98 6.10 -6.03 9.82
CA ASN A 98 6.94 -5.06 9.11
C ASN A 98 6.23 -4.48 7.87
N PHE A 99 5.59 -5.34 7.06
CA PHE A 99 4.79 -4.91 5.91
C PHE A 99 3.61 -4.05 6.32
N ARG A 100 2.84 -4.50 7.33
CA ARG A 100 1.71 -3.74 7.88
C ARG A 100 2.15 -2.36 8.35
N SER A 101 3.20 -2.28 9.17
CA SER A 101 3.74 -1.03 9.70
C SER A 101 4.19 -0.10 8.56
N THR A 102 4.90 -0.64 7.57
CA THR A 102 5.35 0.08 6.38
C THR A 102 4.17 0.67 5.59
N VAL A 103 3.14 -0.13 5.32
CA VAL A 103 1.96 0.35 4.57
C VAL A 103 1.22 1.42 5.37
N LEU A 104 1.05 1.25 6.68
CA LEU A 104 0.42 2.27 7.53
C LEU A 104 1.20 3.59 7.55
N VAL A 105 2.53 3.53 7.67
CA VAL A 105 3.39 4.73 7.59
C VAL A 105 3.28 5.39 6.22
N ALA A 106 3.25 4.62 5.14
CA ALA A 106 3.09 5.16 3.79
C ALA A 106 1.72 5.80 3.57
N VAL A 107 0.67 5.17 4.09
CA VAL A 107 -0.69 5.73 4.10
C VAL A 107 -0.68 7.04 4.88
N GLU A 108 -0.15 7.07 6.10
CA GLU A 108 -0.08 8.28 6.93
C GLU A 108 0.69 9.42 6.25
N ALA A 109 1.86 9.11 5.68
CA ALA A 109 2.66 10.06 4.91
C ALA A 109 1.91 10.60 3.68
N ALA A 110 1.10 9.77 3.04
CA ALA A 110 0.23 10.15 1.93
C ALA A 110 -0.95 11.05 2.36
N VAL A 111 -1.46 10.93 3.59
CA VAL A 111 -2.56 11.79 4.11
C VAL A 111 -2.07 13.11 4.72
N ARG A 112 -0.82 13.16 5.20
CA ARG A 112 -0.18 14.34 5.81
C ARG A 112 0.13 15.56 4.93
N PRO A 113 0.19 15.55 3.58
CA PRO A 113 0.69 16.70 2.82
C PRO A 113 -0.30 17.89 2.75
N LYS A 114 -1.46 17.81 3.40
CA LYS A 114 -2.35 18.97 3.57
C LYS A 114 -2.18 19.62 4.93
N LYS A 115 -2.04 20.96 4.93
CA LYS A 115 -2.39 21.80 6.09
C LYS A 115 -3.90 21.62 6.34
N GLY A 116 -4.28 20.66 7.18
CA GLY A 116 -5.67 20.37 7.53
C GLY A 116 -5.94 18.86 7.68
N GLU A 117 -7.10 18.53 8.24
CA GLU A 117 -7.52 17.13 8.38
C GLU A 117 -7.65 16.44 7.02
N PRO A 118 -7.42 15.11 6.98
CA PRO A 118 -7.74 14.28 5.82
C PRO A 118 -9.14 14.58 5.29
N SER A 119 -9.32 14.59 3.96
CA SER A 119 -10.69 14.64 3.44
C SER A 119 -11.47 13.41 3.93
N PRO A 120 -12.81 13.51 4.14
CA PRO A 120 -13.61 12.37 4.58
C PRO A 120 -13.45 11.14 3.67
N VAL A 121 -13.26 11.37 2.37
CA VAL A 121 -13.00 10.32 1.38
C VAL A 121 -11.66 9.63 1.62
N MET A 122 -10.59 10.40 1.89
CA MET A 122 -9.28 9.82 2.21
C MET A 122 -9.32 9.07 3.54
N ALA A 123 -9.98 9.62 4.57
CA ALA A 123 -10.14 8.96 5.85
C ALA A 123 -10.86 7.60 5.72
N GLU A 124 -11.92 7.53 4.90
CA GLU A 124 -12.59 6.27 4.58
C GLU A 124 -11.66 5.28 3.86
N MET A 125 -10.84 5.73 2.90
CA MET A 125 -9.88 4.84 2.23
C MET A 125 -8.79 4.34 3.17
N VAL A 126 -8.30 5.17 4.09
CA VAL A 126 -7.37 4.76 5.16
C VAL A 126 -7.99 3.67 6.02
N ARG A 127 -9.25 3.83 6.42
CA ARG A 127 -9.99 2.81 7.19
C ARG A 127 -10.11 1.50 6.41
N LYS A 128 -10.45 1.54 5.11
CA LYS A 128 -10.54 0.35 4.26
C LYS A 128 -9.20 -0.37 4.10
N ILE A 129 -8.12 0.37 3.86
CA ILE A 129 -6.76 -0.20 3.77
C ILE A 129 -6.36 -0.86 5.09
N THR A 130 -6.60 -0.18 6.22
CA THR A 130 -6.30 -0.72 7.56
C THR A 130 -7.12 -1.99 7.83
N ALA A 131 -8.42 -1.98 7.53
CA ALA A 131 -9.27 -3.15 7.68
C ALA A 131 -8.81 -4.32 6.80
N ALA A 132 -8.35 -4.06 5.58
CA ALA A 132 -7.82 -5.11 4.69
C ALA A 132 -6.51 -5.72 5.23
N LEU A 133 -5.68 -4.92 5.89
CA LEU A 133 -4.47 -5.39 6.57
C LEU A 133 -4.78 -6.20 7.85
N ASP A 134 -5.85 -5.84 8.56
CA ASP A 134 -6.32 -6.51 9.79
C ASP A 134 -7.14 -7.78 9.54
N ALA A 135 -7.68 -7.97 8.33
CA ALA A 135 -8.55 -9.10 7.99
C ALA A 135 -7.81 -10.43 7.75
N ALA A 136 -6.48 -10.44 7.87
CA ALA A 136 -5.61 -11.55 7.48
C ALA A 136 -4.99 -12.31 8.67
#